data_AF-A0A7S3CFG3-F1
#
_entry.id   AF-A0A7S3CFG3-F1
#
_cell.length_a   1.000
_cell.length_b   1.000
_cell.length_c   1.000
_cell.angle_alpha   90.00
_cell.angle_beta   90.00
_cell.angle_gamma   90.00
#
_symmetry.space_group_name_H-M   'P 1'
#
loop_
_entity.id
_entity.type
_entity.pdbx_description
1 polymer ?
#
loop_
_entity_poly.entity_id
_entity_poly.type
_entity_poly.pdbx_seq_one_letter_code
_entity_poly.pdbx_strand_id
1 'polypeptide(L)'
;ILPTSSPVSVMETASGTGRVSVSDVPDEIWTEVFSHLAAEGQAFAASLTCKRFLAIARVVCKGSAVTKAKVFLTHGRGRLSGRFLLWCSDLCDEDDFGVSRILCLAACRQGLTEELKTLLVRCPSAIKGEELVNYAAVGGSIETIEWLRRRGVPLDSCNMACAEAARGGHL
;
A
#
# COMPACT_ATOMS: atom_id res chain seq x y z
N ILE A 1 61.60 -20.43 -47.99
CA ILE A 1 62.13 -21.09 -46.77
C ILE A 1 61.39 -20.49 -45.59
N LEU A 2 60.64 -21.29 -44.83
CA LEU A 2 60.09 -20.93 -43.50
C LEU A 2 61.20 -21.10 -42.44
N PRO A 3 61.12 -20.48 -41.24
CA PRO A 3 60.30 -20.98 -40.12
C PRO A 3 59.29 -19.93 -39.59
N THR A 4 58.00 -20.24 -39.38
CA THR A 4 57.36 -20.80 -38.15
C THR A 4 57.51 -19.95 -36.87
N SER A 5 56.42 -19.34 -36.40
CA SER A 5 55.67 -19.84 -35.23
C SER A 5 54.50 -18.92 -34.85
N SER A 6 53.30 -19.49 -34.71
CA SER A 6 52.28 -18.99 -33.78
C SER A 6 52.56 -19.60 -32.40
N PRO A 7 52.13 -18.96 -31.30
CA PRO A 7 50.95 -19.51 -30.63
C PRO A 7 49.93 -18.43 -30.23
N VAL A 8 48.64 -18.63 -30.56
CA VAL A 8 47.58 -19.16 -29.67
C VAL A 8 46.97 -18.11 -28.73
N SER A 9 45.70 -17.81 -29.02
CA SER A 9 44.59 -17.53 -28.10
C SER A 9 44.90 -16.89 -26.74
N VAL A 10 44.40 -15.66 -26.58
CA VAL A 10 43.37 -15.45 -25.55
C VAL A 10 42.15 -14.84 -26.25
N MET A 11 41.22 -15.69 -26.68
CA MET A 11 39.82 -15.27 -26.65
C MET A 11 39.52 -14.98 -25.18
N GLU A 12 39.42 -13.70 -24.80
CA GLU A 12 38.76 -13.32 -23.56
C GLU A 12 37.29 -13.72 -23.71
N THR A 13 37.00 -14.95 -23.29
CA THR A 13 35.65 -15.38 -23.00
C THR A 13 35.12 -14.43 -21.95
N ALA A 14 34.24 -13.53 -22.37
CA ALA A 14 33.51 -12.65 -21.49
C ALA A 14 32.59 -13.50 -20.60
N SER A 15 33.18 -14.09 -19.56
CA SER A 15 32.53 -14.78 -18.45
C SER A 15 31.87 -13.76 -17.52
N GLY A 16 31.18 -12.78 -18.13
CA GLY A 16 30.20 -11.97 -17.46
C GLY A 16 29.01 -12.87 -17.18
N THR A 17 28.92 -13.38 -15.95
CA THR A 17 27.70 -14.00 -15.44
C THR A 17 26.63 -12.91 -15.37
N GLY A 18 25.95 -12.71 -16.51
CA GLY A 18 25.08 -11.56 -16.80
C GLY A 18 23.85 -11.50 -15.92
N ARG A 19 24.02 -11.09 -14.67
CA ARG A 19 22.93 -10.69 -13.79
C ARG A 19 22.39 -9.35 -14.27
N VAL A 20 21.36 -9.40 -15.12
CA VAL A 20 20.50 -8.24 -15.40
C VAL A 20 19.91 -7.79 -14.06
N SER A 21 20.14 -6.54 -13.65
CA SER A 21 19.52 -6.01 -12.45
C SER A 21 18.05 -5.70 -12.71
N VAL A 22 17.23 -5.72 -11.65
CA VAL A 22 15.81 -5.29 -11.72
C VAL A 22 15.66 -3.84 -12.19
N SER A 23 16.70 -3.01 -12.03
CA SER A 23 16.80 -1.66 -12.61
C SER A 23 16.86 -1.67 -14.13
N ASP A 24 17.56 -2.63 -14.73
CA ASP A 24 18.02 -2.56 -16.12
C ASP A 24 16.97 -3.12 -17.09
N VAL A 25 16.02 -3.91 -16.58
CA VAL A 25 14.85 -4.40 -17.30
C VAL A 25 13.90 -3.22 -17.60
N PRO A 26 13.46 -2.98 -18.86
CA PRO A 26 12.51 -1.93 -19.22
C PRO A 26 11.12 -2.05 -18.58
N ASP A 27 10.37 -0.95 -18.52
CA ASP A 27 9.02 -0.92 -17.92
C ASP A 27 7.99 -1.71 -18.75
N GLU A 28 8.21 -1.88 -20.06
CA GLU A 28 7.37 -2.69 -20.94
C GLU A 28 7.42 -4.18 -20.56
N ILE A 29 8.62 -4.69 -20.23
CA ILE A 29 8.79 -6.09 -19.78
C ILE A 29 8.13 -6.27 -18.41
N TRP A 30 8.30 -5.30 -17.50
CA TRP A 30 7.61 -5.34 -16.21
C TRP A 30 6.09 -5.21 -16.35
N THR A 31 5.59 -4.45 -17.33
CA THR A 31 4.16 -4.33 -17.65
C THR A 31 3.59 -5.69 -18.04
N GLU A 32 4.28 -6.45 -18.88
CA GLU A 32 3.88 -7.80 -19.26
C GLU A 32 3.95 -8.78 -18.08
N VAL A 33 5.02 -8.74 -17.28
CA VAL A 33 5.13 -9.54 -16.04
C VAL A 33 3.97 -9.23 -15.08
N PHE A 34 3.61 -7.95 -14.92
CA PHE A 34 2.49 -7.55 -14.07
C PHE A 34 1.12 -7.93 -14.64
N SER A 35 0.99 -8.15 -15.97
CA SER A 35 -0.25 -8.65 -16.59
C SER A 35 -0.51 -10.11 -16.15
N HIS A 36 0.51 -10.97 -16.22
CA HIS A 36 0.47 -12.35 -15.76
C HIS A 36 0.26 -12.42 -14.23
N LEU A 37 1.03 -11.65 -13.46
CA LEU A 37 0.87 -11.59 -12.00
C LEU A 37 -0.53 -11.05 -11.60
N ALA A 38 -1.18 -10.21 -12.41
CA ALA A 38 -2.53 -9.75 -12.14
C ALA A 38 -3.56 -10.86 -12.36
N ALA A 39 -3.40 -11.68 -13.41
CA ALA A 39 -4.26 -12.83 -13.70
C ALA A 39 -4.21 -13.92 -12.62
N GLU A 40 -3.02 -14.21 -12.08
CA GLU A 40 -2.83 -15.10 -10.92
C GLU A 40 -3.14 -14.40 -9.57
N GLY A 41 -3.38 -13.08 -9.60
CA GLY A 41 -3.58 -12.25 -8.43
C GLY A 41 -2.35 -12.09 -7.52
N GLN A 42 -1.15 -12.42 -7.98
CA GLN A 42 0.11 -12.21 -7.27
C GLN A 42 0.62 -10.75 -7.33
N ALA A 43 0.07 -9.93 -8.23
CA ALA A 43 0.50 -8.55 -8.44
C ALA A 43 0.48 -7.67 -7.17
N PHE A 44 -0.43 -7.90 -6.22
CA PHE A 44 -0.41 -7.20 -4.94
C PHE A 44 0.86 -7.49 -4.13
N ALA A 45 1.28 -8.76 -4.02
CA ALA A 45 2.49 -9.11 -3.29
C ALA A 45 3.75 -8.53 -3.97
N ALA A 46 3.80 -8.58 -5.31
CA ALA A 46 4.90 -8.01 -6.08
C ALA A 46 5.00 -6.48 -5.92
N SER A 47 3.87 -5.76 -5.89
CA SER A 47 3.86 -4.29 -5.76
C SER A 47 4.36 -3.78 -4.39
N LEU A 48 4.32 -4.62 -3.34
CA LEU A 48 4.86 -4.29 -2.02
C LEU A 48 6.40 -4.24 -1.96
N THR A 49 7.10 -4.70 -3.00
CA THR A 49 8.57 -4.83 -2.98
C THR A 49 9.32 -3.53 -3.31
N CYS A 50 8.83 -2.71 -4.25
CA CYS A 50 9.48 -1.44 -4.61
C CYS A 50 8.50 -0.43 -5.25
N LYS A 51 8.85 0.87 -5.20
CA LYS A 51 8.00 1.95 -5.75
C LYS A 51 7.83 1.88 -7.28
N ARG A 52 8.80 1.32 -8.02
CA ARG A 52 8.67 1.08 -9.48
C ARG A 52 7.54 0.09 -9.76
N PHE A 53 7.58 -1.07 -9.11
CA PHE A 53 6.55 -2.11 -9.24
C PHE A 53 5.18 -1.63 -8.76
N LEU A 54 5.15 -0.76 -7.75
CA LEU A 54 3.94 -0.09 -7.29
C LEU A 54 3.29 0.79 -8.37
N ALA A 55 4.09 1.56 -9.11
CA ALA A 55 3.62 2.39 -10.22
C ALA A 55 3.10 1.54 -11.39
N ILE A 56 3.80 0.46 -11.74
CA ILE A 56 3.38 -0.46 -12.81
C ILE A 56 2.10 -1.20 -12.43
N ALA A 57 1.99 -1.67 -11.18
CA ALA A 57 0.79 -2.35 -10.68
C ALA A 57 -0.47 -1.45 -10.72
N ARG A 58 -0.34 -0.14 -10.49
CA ARG A 58 -1.46 0.82 -10.66
C ARG A 58 -2.02 0.78 -12.09
N VAL A 59 -1.13 0.97 -13.07
CA VAL A 59 -1.49 1.08 -14.49
C VAL A 59 -2.06 -0.23 -15.03
N VAL A 60 -1.42 -1.36 -14.68
CA VAL A 60 -1.73 -2.67 -15.27
C VAL A 60 -2.90 -3.37 -14.57
N CYS A 61 -2.96 -3.34 -13.24
CA CYS A 61 -3.83 -4.25 -12.51
C CYS A 61 -5.28 -3.77 -12.32
N LYS A 62 -5.61 -2.53 -12.72
CA LYS A 62 -6.97 -1.93 -12.80
C LYS A 62 -8.02 -2.50 -11.80
N GLY A 63 -7.67 -2.52 -10.51
CA GLY A 63 -8.55 -2.98 -9.44
C GLY A 63 -8.24 -4.33 -8.78
N SER A 64 -7.43 -5.23 -9.37
CA SER A 64 -7.14 -6.55 -8.74
C SER A 64 -6.20 -6.43 -7.53
N ALA A 65 -5.12 -5.66 -7.67
CA ALA A 65 -4.18 -5.36 -6.59
C ALA A 65 -4.87 -4.56 -5.46
N VAL A 66 -5.68 -3.57 -5.85
CA VAL A 66 -6.57 -2.77 -4.99
C VAL A 66 -7.54 -3.66 -4.20
N THR A 67 -8.19 -4.62 -4.85
CA THR A 67 -9.11 -5.56 -4.20
C THR A 67 -8.39 -6.43 -3.17
N LYS A 68 -7.19 -6.94 -3.48
CA LYS A 68 -6.39 -7.71 -2.51
C LYS A 68 -5.86 -6.83 -1.37
N ALA A 69 -5.47 -5.59 -1.64
CA ALA A 69 -5.14 -4.61 -0.60
C ALA A 69 -6.32 -4.38 0.35
N LYS A 70 -7.53 -4.16 -0.20
CA LYS A 70 -8.78 -4.04 0.56
C LYS A 70 -9.06 -5.26 1.44
N VAL A 71 -8.93 -6.48 0.90
CA VAL A 71 -9.10 -7.72 1.68
C VAL A 71 -8.08 -7.79 2.82
N PHE A 72 -6.80 -7.50 2.54
CA PHE A 72 -5.72 -7.50 3.53
C PHE A 72 -5.91 -6.45 4.62
N LEU A 73 -6.27 -5.22 4.27
CA LEU A 73 -6.50 -4.12 5.24
C LEU A 73 -7.74 -4.36 6.10
N THR A 74 -8.74 -5.09 5.60
CA THR A 74 -9.99 -5.38 6.33
C THR A 74 -9.87 -6.61 7.24
N HIS A 75 -9.18 -7.67 6.78
CA HIS A 75 -9.15 -8.99 7.45
C HIS A 75 -7.76 -9.41 7.93
N GLY A 76 -6.71 -8.67 7.59
CA GLY A 76 -5.34 -8.96 7.97
C GLY A 76 -5.18 -8.95 9.49
N ARG A 77 -4.63 -10.04 10.03
CA ARG A 77 -4.37 -10.17 11.47
C ARG A 77 -3.03 -9.50 11.79
N GLY A 78 -3.07 -8.33 12.43
CA GLY A 78 -1.88 -7.68 12.97
C GLY A 78 -1.98 -6.16 13.04
N ARG A 79 -1.03 -5.53 13.74
CA ARG A 79 -0.86 -4.08 13.73
C ARG A 79 -0.08 -3.68 12.47
N LEU A 80 -0.69 -2.88 11.61
CA LEU A 80 -0.04 -2.27 10.46
C LEU A 80 0.90 -1.15 10.93
N SER A 81 2.05 -0.99 10.27
CA SER A 81 2.82 0.24 10.44
C SER A 81 2.20 1.36 9.62
N GLY A 82 2.29 2.60 10.10
CA GLY A 82 1.82 3.77 9.35
C GLY A 82 2.49 3.90 7.98
N ARG A 83 3.80 3.57 7.88
CA ARG A 83 4.54 3.51 6.62
C ARG A 83 3.98 2.47 5.64
N PHE A 84 3.51 1.31 6.10
CA PHE A 84 2.84 0.32 5.26
C PHE A 84 1.46 0.83 4.82
N LEU A 85 0.72 1.47 5.72
CA LEU A 85 -0.60 2.04 5.41
C LEU A 85 -0.48 3.15 4.33
N LEU A 86 0.51 4.04 4.44
CA LEU A 86 0.83 5.02 3.39
C LEU A 86 1.36 4.38 2.10
N TRP A 87 2.03 3.22 2.17
CA TRP A 87 2.38 2.46 0.96
C TRP A 87 1.15 1.91 0.24
N CYS A 88 0.12 1.48 0.98
CA CYS A 88 -1.16 1.08 0.42
C CYS A 88 -2.09 2.25 0.07
N SER A 89 -1.73 3.50 0.37
CA SER A 89 -2.35 4.69 -0.22
C SER A 89 -1.69 5.10 -1.55
N ASP A 90 -0.54 4.53 -1.87
CA ASP A 90 -0.22 4.16 -3.25
C ASP A 90 -0.88 2.81 -3.62
N LEU A 91 -0.88 2.40 -4.89
CA LEU A 91 -1.92 1.54 -5.53
C LEU A 91 -3.26 2.25 -5.77
N CYS A 92 -3.66 3.18 -4.91
CA CYS A 92 -4.90 3.94 -5.09
C CYS A 92 -4.68 5.16 -5.98
N ASP A 93 -5.65 5.39 -6.86
CA ASP A 93 -5.89 6.67 -7.52
C ASP A 93 -6.80 7.54 -6.63
N GLU A 94 -6.84 8.86 -6.88
CA GLU A 94 -7.59 9.80 -6.00
C GLU A 94 -9.11 9.54 -6.01
N ASP A 95 -9.62 8.97 -7.10
CA ASP A 95 -11.02 8.60 -7.28
C ASP A 95 -11.41 7.24 -6.63
N ASP A 96 -10.46 6.46 -6.08
CA ASP A 96 -10.79 5.22 -5.37
C ASP A 96 -11.25 5.51 -3.92
N PHE A 97 -12.49 5.99 -3.82
CA PHE A 97 -13.21 6.14 -2.56
C PHE A 97 -13.24 4.85 -1.73
N GLY A 98 -13.20 3.67 -2.38
CA GLY A 98 -13.33 2.38 -1.73
C GLY A 98 -12.13 2.05 -0.85
N VAL A 99 -10.90 2.26 -1.33
CA VAL A 99 -9.69 1.96 -0.55
C VAL A 99 -9.24 3.15 0.29
N SER A 100 -9.37 4.39 -0.18
CA SER A 100 -9.08 5.59 0.64
C SER A 100 -9.89 5.61 1.94
N ARG A 101 -11.16 5.21 1.89
CA ARG A 101 -12.01 4.98 3.07
C ARG A 101 -11.42 3.94 4.02
N ILE A 102 -11.03 2.77 3.50
CA ILE A 102 -10.53 1.64 4.29
C ILE A 102 -9.20 1.96 4.97
N LEU A 103 -8.33 2.69 4.28
CA LEU A 103 -7.07 3.20 4.84
C LEU A 103 -7.33 4.15 6.01
N CYS A 104 -8.28 5.08 5.88
CA CYS A 104 -8.66 5.98 6.97
C CYS A 104 -9.22 5.20 8.18
N LEU A 105 -10.08 4.21 7.93
CA LEU A 105 -10.64 3.35 8.99
C LEU A 105 -9.57 2.50 9.69
N ALA A 106 -8.62 1.94 8.94
CA ALA A 106 -7.49 1.19 9.47
C ALA A 106 -6.52 2.09 10.24
N ALA A 107 -6.37 3.36 9.86
CA ALA A 107 -5.57 4.33 10.59
C ALA A 107 -6.23 4.71 11.92
N CYS A 108 -7.53 5.05 11.90
CA CYS A 108 -8.32 5.32 13.10
C CYS A 108 -8.26 4.19 14.12
N ARG A 109 -8.49 2.95 13.70
CA ARG A 109 -8.52 1.77 14.58
C ARG A 109 -7.17 1.45 15.25
N GLN A 110 -6.08 2.10 14.83
CA GLN A 110 -4.73 1.82 15.32
C GLN A 110 -4.02 3.03 15.92
N GLY A 111 -4.70 4.18 16.02
CA GLY A 111 -4.14 5.43 16.52
C GLY A 111 -3.12 6.07 15.58
N LEU A 112 -3.15 5.75 14.27
CA LEU A 112 -2.20 6.28 13.27
C LEU A 112 -2.64 7.68 12.82
N THR A 113 -2.59 8.63 13.74
CA THR A 113 -3.20 9.97 13.59
C THR A 113 -2.49 10.83 12.53
N GLU A 114 -1.16 10.73 12.37
CA GLU A 114 -0.43 11.48 11.33
C GLU A 114 -0.67 10.92 9.93
N GLU A 115 -0.74 9.60 9.79
CA GLU A 115 -1.13 8.95 8.54
C GLU A 115 -2.58 9.29 8.19
N LEU A 116 -3.50 9.30 9.16
CA LEU A 116 -4.89 9.70 8.95
C LEU A 116 -5.00 11.14 8.44
N LYS A 117 -4.23 12.09 8.99
CA LYS A 117 -4.13 13.46 8.46
C LYS A 117 -3.67 13.44 7.00
N THR A 118 -2.61 12.69 6.70
CA THR A 118 -2.02 12.58 5.35
C THR A 118 -3.04 12.05 4.33
N LEU A 119 -3.80 11.00 4.68
CA LEU A 119 -4.84 10.43 3.84
C LEU A 119 -5.99 11.42 3.58
N LEU A 120 -6.42 12.14 4.61
CA LEU A 120 -7.53 13.10 4.51
C LEU A 120 -7.14 14.44 3.88
N VAL A 121 -5.85 14.70 3.64
CA VAL A 121 -5.39 15.75 2.72
C VAL A 121 -5.52 15.28 1.26
N ARG A 122 -5.16 14.02 0.97
CA ARG A 122 -5.28 13.43 -0.38
C ARG A 122 -6.73 13.23 -0.82
N CYS A 123 -7.57 12.68 0.05
CA CYS A 123 -8.98 12.40 -0.24
C CYS A 123 -9.89 12.90 0.92
N PRO A 124 -10.18 14.21 1.01
CA PRO A 124 -10.96 14.78 2.12
C PRO A 124 -12.39 14.21 2.24
N SER A 125 -12.96 13.77 1.12
CA SER A 125 -14.31 13.22 0.97
C SER A 125 -14.37 11.68 1.10
N ALA A 126 -13.25 11.00 1.38
CA ALA A 126 -13.20 9.53 1.45
C ALA A 126 -14.15 8.93 2.50
N ILE A 127 -14.44 9.66 3.58
CA ILE A 127 -15.26 9.16 4.69
C ILE A 127 -15.83 10.29 5.57
N LYS A 128 -17.01 10.04 6.16
CA LYS A 128 -17.66 10.94 7.13
C LYS A 128 -16.95 10.92 8.49
N GLY A 129 -16.97 12.05 9.19
CA GLY A 129 -16.35 12.19 10.52
C GLY A 129 -16.87 11.21 11.56
N GLU A 130 -18.19 10.94 11.58
CA GLU A 130 -18.82 10.01 12.52
C GLU A 130 -18.23 8.59 12.44
N GLU A 131 -17.90 8.12 11.23
CA GLU A 131 -17.30 6.80 11.04
C GLU A 131 -15.84 6.76 11.51
N LEU A 132 -15.10 7.85 11.31
CA LEU A 132 -13.73 7.99 11.82
C LEU A 132 -13.71 7.89 13.36
N VAL A 133 -14.67 8.53 14.03
CA VAL A 133 -14.85 8.47 15.49
C VAL A 133 -15.19 7.06 15.93
N ASN A 134 -16.17 6.42 15.29
CA ASN A 134 -16.58 5.04 15.62
C ASN A 134 -15.40 4.07 15.54
N TYR A 135 -14.60 4.09 14.47
CA TYR A 135 -13.46 3.18 14.33
C TYR A 135 -12.28 3.53 15.23
N ALA A 136 -12.06 4.81 15.53
CA ALA A 136 -11.08 5.21 16.53
C ALA A 136 -11.50 4.72 17.93
N ALA A 137 -12.79 4.72 18.23
CA ALA A 137 -13.34 4.18 19.47
C ALA A 137 -13.16 2.64 19.56
N VAL A 138 -13.44 1.87 18.49
CA VAL A 138 -13.11 0.42 18.41
C VAL A 138 -11.65 0.13 18.74
N GLY A 139 -10.74 1.04 18.35
CA GLY A 139 -9.31 0.91 18.57
C GLY A 139 -8.79 1.57 19.85
N GLY A 140 -9.65 2.09 20.74
CA GLY A 140 -9.25 2.79 21.96
C GLY A 140 -8.39 4.03 21.70
N SER A 141 -8.46 4.59 20.49
CA SER A 141 -7.53 5.59 19.96
C SER A 141 -7.95 7.01 20.34
N ILE A 142 -7.88 7.30 21.65
CA ILE A 142 -8.33 8.56 22.26
C ILE A 142 -7.71 9.79 21.58
N GLU A 143 -6.40 9.79 21.30
CA GLU A 143 -5.71 10.89 20.62
C GLU A 143 -6.34 11.22 19.25
N THR A 144 -6.71 10.19 18.49
CA THR A 144 -7.38 10.35 17.20
C THR A 144 -8.79 10.93 17.38
N ILE A 145 -9.54 10.49 18.40
CA ILE A 145 -10.88 11.03 18.73
C ILE A 145 -10.78 12.50 19.13
N GLU A 146 -9.81 12.87 19.97
CA GLU A 146 -9.57 14.27 20.32
C GLU A 146 -9.20 15.13 19.10
N TRP A 147 -8.36 14.61 18.21
CA TRP A 147 -8.01 15.31 16.97
C TRP A 147 -9.24 15.50 16.06
N LEU A 148 -10.08 14.47 15.92
CA LEU A 148 -11.35 14.57 15.18
C LEU A 148 -12.29 15.63 15.80
N ARG A 149 -12.40 15.66 17.13
CA ARG A 149 -13.15 16.69 17.86
C ARG A 149 -12.60 18.09 17.60
N ARG A 150 -11.27 18.28 17.66
CA ARG A 150 -10.59 19.55 17.34
C ARG A 150 -10.77 19.96 15.87
N ARG A 151 -10.97 19.02 14.96
CA ARG A 151 -11.32 19.25 13.55
C ARG A 151 -12.81 19.62 13.33
N GLY A 152 -13.64 19.60 14.38
CA GLY A 152 -15.06 19.93 14.29
C GLY A 152 -15.97 18.74 13.97
N VAL A 153 -15.52 17.50 14.15
CA VAL A 153 -16.41 16.33 14.07
C VAL A 153 -17.29 16.28 15.32
N PRO A 154 -18.63 16.30 15.20
CA PRO A 154 -19.54 16.31 16.34
C PRO A 154 -19.59 14.93 17.00
N LEU A 155 -18.88 14.76 18.12
CA LEU A 155 -18.90 13.51 18.90
C LEU A 155 -20.32 13.18 19.42
N ASP A 156 -21.11 14.21 19.74
CA ASP A 156 -22.46 14.05 20.28
C ASP A 156 -23.46 13.49 19.26
N SER A 157 -23.15 13.57 17.95
CA SER A 157 -23.90 12.92 16.89
C SER A 157 -23.43 11.47 16.63
N CYS A 158 -22.28 11.08 17.19
CA CYS A 158 -21.68 9.74 17.01
C CYS A 158 -22.30 8.74 18.00
N ASN A 159 -23.59 8.44 17.84
CA ASN A 159 -24.37 7.56 18.73
C ASN A 159 -23.76 6.17 19.00
N MET A 160 -22.81 5.71 18.16
CA MET A 160 -22.17 4.41 18.28
C MET A 160 -20.81 4.44 18.99
N ALA A 161 -20.21 5.61 19.26
CA ALA A 161 -18.82 5.72 19.73
C ALA A 161 -18.56 4.90 21.01
N CYS A 162 -19.40 5.06 22.05
CA CYS A 162 -19.26 4.30 23.30
C CYS A 162 -19.54 2.80 23.12
N ALA A 163 -20.49 2.43 22.25
CA ALA A 163 -20.81 1.03 21.96
C ALA A 163 -19.66 0.34 21.21
N GLU A 164 -19.02 1.05 20.27
CA GLU A 164 -17.85 0.58 19.54
C GLU A 164 -16.60 0.50 20.44
N ALA A 165 -16.40 1.46 21.35
CA ALA A 165 -15.36 1.39 22.38
C ALA A 165 -15.53 0.16 23.28
N ALA A 166 -16.74 -0.06 23.81
CA ALA A 166 -17.08 -1.24 24.58
C ALA A 166 -16.86 -2.54 23.79
N ARG A 167 -17.23 -2.56 22.50
CA ARG A 167 -16.98 -3.70 21.59
C ARG A 167 -15.49 -3.96 21.33
N GLY A 168 -14.66 -2.92 21.39
CA GLY A 168 -13.19 -3.02 21.36
C GLY A 168 -12.56 -3.49 22.68
N GLY A 169 -13.32 -3.48 23.78
CA GLY A 169 -12.78 -3.72 25.14
C GLY A 169 -12.19 -2.46 25.79
N HIS A 170 -12.62 -1.27 25.35
CA HIS A 170 -12.14 0.04 25.79
C HIS A 170 -13.26 0.78 26.55
N LEU A 171 -13.54 0.35 27.78
CA LEU A 171 -14.46 0.99 28.74
C LEU A 171 -13.70 1.92 29.69
#